data_AF-A0A5E4R527-F1
#
_entry.id   AF-A0A5E4R527-F1
#
_cell.length_a   1.000
_cell.length_b   1.000
_cell.length_c   1.000
_cell.angle_alpha   90.00
_cell.angle_beta   90.00
_cell.angle_gamma   90.00
#
_symmetry.space_group_name_H-M   'P 1'
#
loop_
_entity.id
_entity.type
_entity.pdbx_description
1 polymer ?
#
loop_
_entity_poly.entity_id
_entity_poly.type
_entity_poly.pdbx_seq_one_letter_code
_entity_poly.pdbx_strand_id
1 'polypeptide(L)'
;MGLLSRLWNLNTVGCCLSEPLRSVVRGGRSRSVDVVGFLRSVLHEAKPYARMKLMIVGVQGIGKTSLLECLRQESAIQHRRKPTDVTQYMQQKNMKMFRDAAELHQATMFLHENGILLHYDDATLKELYFLRPQWLCDILAHVVTVREINPFASNGIMKVDDLAHVFKASPALGGGEEARSLGMSLLNKFELALCWDGRALLVPPLLPDA
;
A
#
# COMPACT_ATOMS: atom_id res chain seq x y z
N MET A 1 -16.91 7.93 2.79
CA MET A 1 -18.33 8.33 3.04
C MET A 1 -19.12 8.02 1.79
N GLY A 2 -19.39 6.73 1.55
CA GLY A 2 -19.84 6.25 0.25
C GLY A 2 -21.36 6.21 0.06
N LEU A 3 -21.73 5.48 -0.99
CA LEU A 3 -23.04 5.24 -1.62
C LEU A 3 -24.16 4.68 -0.70
N LEU A 4 -23.94 4.51 0.60
CA LEU A 4 -24.88 3.87 1.53
C LEU A 4 -26.05 4.76 1.96
N SER A 5 -26.08 6.05 1.59
CA SER A 5 -27.21 6.94 1.86
C SER A 5 -28.50 6.56 1.12
N ARG A 6 -28.38 5.74 0.07
CA ARG A 6 -29.51 5.24 -0.75
C ARG A 6 -29.79 3.75 -0.54
N LEU A 7 -29.21 3.12 0.48
CA LEU A 7 -29.39 1.68 0.71
C LEU A 7 -30.76 1.40 1.34
N TRP A 8 -31.69 0.88 0.54
CA TRP A 8 -33.06 0.55 0.93
C TRP A 8 -33.23 -0.91 1.37
N ASN A 9 -32.31 -1.78 0.95
CA ASN A 9 -32.30 -3.19 1.31
C ASN A 9 -30.86 -3.65 1.57
N LEU A 10 -30.65 -4.44 2.62
CA LEU A 10 -29.37 -5.01 3.00
C LEU A 10 -29.57 -6.51 3.25
N ASN A 11 -29.09 -7.33 2.32
CA ASN A 11 -29.07 -8.77 2.49
C ASN A 11 -27.87 -9.18 3.33
N THR A 12 -28.12 -9.81 4.47
CA THR A 12 -27.09 -10.30 5.40
C THR A 12 -26.96 -11.82 5.40
N VAL A 13 -27.63 -12.50 4.46
CA VAL A 13 -27.55 -13.97 4.33
C VAL A 13 -26.12 -14.35 3.95
N GLY A 14 -25.52 -15.24 4.73
CA GLY A 14 -24.13 -15.68 4.54
C GLY A 14 -23.06 -14.84 5.26
N CYS A 15 -23.44 -13.75 5.94
CA CYS A 15 -22.50 -12.97 6.75
C CYS A 15 -22.31 -13.57 8.15
N CYS A 16 -21.05 -13.76 8.57
CA CYS A 16 -20.70 -14.12 9.95
C CYS A 16 -20.77 -12.88 10.88
N LEU A 17 -21.98 -12.47 11.24
CA LEU A 17 -22.20 -11.31 12.11
C LEU A 17 -21.88 -11.62 13.57
N SER A 18 -21.08 -10.75 14.20
CA SER A 18 -20.84 -10.73 15.64
C SER A 18 -21.88 -9.88 16.37
N GLU A 19 -22.03 -10.08 17.68
CA GLU A 19 -22.82 -9.17 18.51
C GLU A 19 -22.14 -7.79 18.58
N PRO A 20 -22.92 -6.69 18.63
CA PRO A 20 -24.38 -6.63 18.76
C PRO A 20 -25.14 -6.63 17.41
N LEU A 21 -24.44 -6.62 16.27
CA LEU A 21 -25.08 -6.57 14.94
C LEU A 21 -25.94 -7.80 14.63
N ARG A 22 -25.54 -8.96 15.14
CA ARG A 22 -26.26 -10.22 14.97
C ARG A 22 -27.65 -10.17 15.60
N SER A 23 -27.80 -9.65 16.82
CA SER A 23 -29.11 -9.49 17.47
C SER A 23 -29.98 -8.43 16.78
N VAL A 24 -29.38 -7.34 16.30
CA VAL A 24 -30.07 -6.35 15.46
C VAL A 24 -30.65 -7.05 14.23
N VAL A 25 -29.88 -7.82 13.46
CA VAL A 25 -30.38 -8.44 12.23
C VAL A 25 -31.39 -9.59 12.48
N ARG A 26 -31.20 -10.39 13.54
CA ARG A 26 -32.00 -11.60 13.80
C ARG A 26 -33.38 -11.31 14.41
N GLY A 27 -33.62 -10.10 14.92
CA GLY A 27 -34.88 -9.68 15.55
C GLY A 27 -36.08 -9.55 14.60
N GLY A 28 -35.93 -9.82 13.30
CA GLY A 28 -37.03 -9.91 12.32
C GLY A 28 -37.77 -8.59 12.01
N ARG A 29 -37.45 -7.49 12.69
CA ARG A 29 -38.05 -6.15 12.48
C ARG A 29 -37.05 -5.07 12.08
N SER A 30 -35.78 -5.43 11.97
CA SER A 30 -34.72 -4.44 11.82
C SER A 30 -34.67 -3.96 10.38
N ARG A 31 -34.97 -2.69 10.19
CA ARG A 31 -34.90 -2.05 8.88
C ARG A 31 -33.43 -1.87 8.54
N SER A 32 -33.09 -1.81 7.25
CA SER A 32 -31.71 -1.48 6.83
C SER A 32 -31.20 -0.20 7.48
N VAL A 33 -32.11 0.72 7.85
CA VAL A 33 -31.85 1.94 8.62
C VAL A 33 -31.26 1.68 10.01
N ASP A 34 -31.69 0.63 10.72
CA ASP A 34 -31.20 0.31 12.07
C ASP A 34 -29.77 -0.24 12.03
N VAL A 35 -29.48 -1.10 11.05
CA VAL A 35 -28.12 -1.62 10.81
C VAL A 35 -27.19 -0.50 10.38
N VAL A 36 -27.64 0.37 9.48
CA VAL A 36 -26.88 1.55 9.07
C VAL A 36 -26.69 2.52 10.24
N GLY A 37 -27.71 2.68 11.10
CA GLY A 37 -27.63 3.49 12.32
C GLY A 37 -26.58 2.98 13.30
N PHE A 38 -26.52 1.66 13.51
CA PHE A 38 -25.48 1.03 14.32
C PHE A 38 -24.08 1.21 13.69
N LEU A 39 -23.93 0.96 12.38
CA LEU A 39 -22.64 1.16 11.71
C LEU A 39 -22.20 2.63 11.76
N ARG A 40 -23.15 3.58 11.71
CA ARG A 40 -22.89 5.02 11.92
C ARG A 40 -22.47 5.32 13.35
N SER A 41 -23.06 4.71 14.37
CA SER A 41 -22.63 4.92 15.75
C SER A 41 -21.23 4.40 15.98
N VAL A 42 -20.90 3.21 15.46
CA VAL A 42 -19.53 2.66 15.51
C VAL A 42 -18.53 3.55 14.79
N LEU A 43 -18.88 4.07 13.61
CA LEU A 43 -18.03 5.00 12.86
C LEU A 43 -17.88 6.36 13.56
N HIS A 44 -18.95 6.87 14.18
CA HIS A 44 -18.93 8.11 14.94
C HIS A 44 -18.07 7.99 16.22
N GLU A 45 -18.07 6.82 16.85
CA GLU A 45 -17.21 6.50 17.99
C GLU A 45 -15.80 6.09 17.58
N ALA A 46 -15.56 5.82 16.29
CA ALA A 46 -14.26 5.41 15.79
C ALA A 46 -13.24 6.55 15.94
N LYS A 47 -12.21 6.30 16.74
CA LYS A 47 -11.05 7.18 16.88
C LYS A 47 -9.91 6.64 16.01
N PRO A 48 -9.10 7.50 15.37
CA PRO A 48 -7.89 7.05 14.69
C PRO A 48 -7.01 6.22 15.63
N TYR A 49 -6.91 4.93 15.39
CA TYR A 49 -6.12 4.01 16.21
C TYR A 49 -4.75 3.84 15.56
N ALA A 50 -3.86 4.81 15.75
CA ALA A 50 -2.53 4.84 15.15
C ALA A 50 -1.55 3.79 15.73
N ARG A 51 -2.02 2.90 16.61
CA ARG A 51 -1.16 2.02 17.40
C ARG A 51 -1.57 0.57 17.22
N MET A 52 -0.92 -0.13 16.31
CA MET A 52 -1.01 -1.58 16.18
C MET A 52 0.09 -2.24 17.03
N LYS A 53 -0.27 -3.26 17.84
CA LYS A 53 0.70 -4.07 18.58
C LYS A 53 1.00 -5.33 17.77
N LEU A 54 1.97 -5.23 16.88
CA LEU A 54 2.46 -6.34 16.09
C LEU A 54 3.28 -7.31 16.95
N MET A 55 2.90 -8.59 16.96
CA MET A 55 3.70 -9.68 17.56
C MET A 55 4.36 -10.49 16.44
N ILE A 56 5.69 -10.43 16.37
CA ILE A 56 6.45 -11.25 15.43
C ILE A 56 6.81 -12.58 16.11
N VAL A 57 6.13 -13.64 15.71
CA VAL A 57 6.26 -15.00 16.25
C VAL A 57 7.01 -15.91 15.28
N GLY A 58 7.67 -16.95 15.79
CA GLY A 58 8.45 -17.92 15.01
C GLY A 58 9.67 -18.42 15.77
N VAL A 59 10.39 -19.38 15.21
CA VAL A 59 11.52 -20.08 15.86
C VAL A 59 12.58 -19.11 16.41
N GLN A 60 13.11 -19.39 17.60
CA GLN A 60 14.10 -18.53 18.26
C GLN A 60 15.36 -18.37 17.40
N GLY A 61 15.87 -17.14 17.33
CA GLY A 61 17.11 -16.86 16.60
C GLY A 61 16.96 -16.92 15.08
N ILE A 62 15.80 -16.64 14.50
CA ILE A 62 15.64 -16.60 13.04
C ILE A 62 15.81 -15.19 12.43
N GLY A 63 16.31 -14.22 13.21
CA GLY A 63 16.53 -12.84 12.75
C GLY A 63 15.30 -11.92 12.80
N LYS A 64 14.14 -12.38 13.31
CA LYS A 64 12.89 -11.59 13.43
C LYS A 64 13.07 -10.22 14.12
N THR A 65 13.67 -10.19 15.30
CA THR A 65 13.92 -8.94 16.05
C THR A 65 14.90 -8.06 15.31
N SER A 66 15.92 -8.65 14.70
CA SER A 66 16.96 -7.96 13.94
C SER A 66 16.42 -7.33 12.65
N LEU A 67 15.52 -8.02 11.96
CA LEU A 67 14.83 -7.50 10.78
C LEU A 67 13.93 -6.32 11.20
N LEU A 68 13.17 -6.45 12.29
CA LEU A 68 12.38 -5.34 12.82
C LEU A 68 13.23 -4.13 13.21
N GLU A 69 14.36 -4.34 13.87
CA GLU A 69 15.26 -3.25 14.25
C GLU A 69 15.86 -2.56 13.02
N CYS A 70 16.25 -3.34 12.00
CA CYS A 70 16.66 -2.81 10.70
C CYS A 70 15.56 -1.97 10.04
N LEU A 71 14.31 -2.41 10.14
CA LEU A 71 13.16 -1.72 9.55
C LEU A 71 12.71 -0.49 10.35
N ARG A 72 12.90 -0.49 11.68
CA ARG A 72 12.38 0.55 12.59
C ARG A 72 13.29 1.77 12.77
N GLN A 73 14.59 1.68 12.50
CA GLN A 73 15.56 2.72 12.90
C GLN A 73 15.86 3.81 11.85
N GLU A 74 15.25 3.81 10.67
CA GLU A 74 15.68 4.76 9.62
C GLU A 74 14.77 5.98 9.42
N SER A 75 15.43 7.14 9.44
CA SER A 75 14.96 8.47 9.09
C SER A 75 14.17 8.47 7.78
N ALA A 76 13.31 9.47 7.62
CA ALA A 76 12.39 9.66 6.49
C ALA A 76 13.02 9.79 5.09
N ILE A 77 14.27 9.36 4.87
CA ILE A 77 15.11 9.66 3.70
C ILE A 77 15.34 8.44 2.80
N GLN A 78 15.15 7.20 3.27
CA GLN A 78 15.29 6.00 2.42
C GLN A 78 14.03 5.14 2.46
N HIS A 79 13.17 5.31 1.45
CA HIS A 79 11.89 4.60 1.35
C HIS A 79 11.98 3.26 0.59
N ARG A 80 13.15 2.97 0.01
CA ARG A 80 13.47 1.83 -0.85
C ARG A 80 14.88 1.35 -0.49
N ARG A 81 15.07 0.06 -0.19
CA ARG A 81 16.38 -0.55 0.06
C ARG A 81 16.65 -1.74 -0.84
N LYS A 82 17.93 -2.10 -1.05
CA LYS A 82 18.32 -3.34 -1.71
C LYS A 82 18.53 -4.50 -0.72
N PRO A 83 18.38 -5.77 -1.13
CA PRO A 83 18.62 -6.93 -0.26
C PRO A 83 20.03 -6.96 0.35
N THR A 84 21.01 -6.51 -0.42
CA THR A 84 22.41 -6.38 0.00
C THR A 84 22.57 -5.40 1.17
N ASP A 85 21.74 -4.37 1.24
CA ASP A 85 21.82 -3.34 2.28
C ASP A 85 21.29 -3.89 3.60
N VAL A 86 20.32 -4.82 3.56
CA VAL A 86 19.77 -5.46 4.74
C VAL A 86 20.81 -6.37 5.40
N THR A 87 21.47 -7.24 4.62
CA THR A 87 22.48 -8.16 5.16
C THR A 87 23.70 -7.41 5.70
N GLN A 88 24.18 -6.39 4.98
CA GLN A 88 25.27 -5.53 5.43
C GLN A 88 24.91 -4.75 6.70
N TYR A 89 23.70 -4.19 6.77
CA TYR A 89 23.23 -3.47 7.96
C TYR A 89 23.16 -4.40 9.18
N MET A 90 22.60 -5.60 9.02
CA MET A 90 22.53 -6.59 10.10
C MET A 90 23.92 -6.98 10.60
N GLN A 91 24.89 -7.15 9.69
CA GLN A 91 26.27 -7.44 10.05
C GLN A 91 26.93 -6.27 10.80
N GLN A 92 26.77 -5.03 10.32
CA GLN A 92 27.32 -3.83 10.96
C GLN A 92 26.76 -3.59 12.37
N LYS A 93 25.49 -3.92 12.59
CA LYS A 93 24.81 -3.78 13.89
C LYS A 93 24.99 -4.99 14.81
N ASN A 94 25.85 -5.94 14.44
CA ASN A 94 26.09 -7.18 15.17
C ASN A 94 24.79 -7.95 15.48
N MET A 95 23.86 -7.91 14.53
CA MET A 95 22.57 -8.57 14.63
C MET A 95 22.65 -9.99 14.06
N LYS A 96 21.71 -10.86 14.45
CA LYS A 96 21.70 -12.23 13.95
C LYS A 96 21.37 -12.25 12.45
N MET A 97 22.30 -12.77 11.66
CA MET A 97 22.14 -12.94 10.23
C MET A 97 21.14 -14.05 9.88
N PHE A 98 20.53 -13.92 8.70
CA PHE A 98 19.80 -15.03 8.07
C PHE A 98 20.77 -16.13 7.64
N ARG A 99 20.30 -17.38 7.66
CA ARG A 99 21.06 -18.57 7.25
C ARG A 99 21.39 -18.55 5.76
N ASP A 100 20.41 -18.15 4.94
CA ASP A 100 20.50 -18.09 3.49
C ASP A 100 19.48 -17.09 2.91
N ALA A 101 19.49 -16.94 1.59
CA ALA A 101 18.57 -16.08 0.87
C ALA A 101 17.10 -16.55 0.98
N ALA A 102 16.87 -17.86 1.14
CA ALA A 102 15.51 -18.41 1.25
C ALA A 102 14.86 -17.99 2.58
N GLU A 103 15.61 -18.01 3.68
CA GLU A 103 15.13 -17.55 4.98
C GLU A 103 14.84 -16.04 5.00
N LEU A 104 15.69 -15.23 4.37
CA LEU A 104 15.42 -13.79 4.18
C LEU A 104 14.13 -13.58 3.37
N HIS A 105 13.96 -14.33 2.28
CA HIS A 105 12.76 -14.25 1.44
C HIS A 105 11.50 -14.64 2.22
N GLN A 106 11.52 -15.73 2.99
CA GLN A 106 10.39 -16.14 3.85
C GLN A 106 10.03 -15.06 4.87
N ALA A 107 11.03 -14.47 5.56
CA ALA A 107 10.78 -13.40 6.51
C ALA A 107 10.20 -12.16 5.80
N THR A 108 10.68 -11.85 4.61
CA THR A 108 10.18 -10.74 3.78
C THR A 108 8.73 -10.94 3.36
N MET A 109 8.38 -12.14 2.87
CA MET A 109 7.01 -12.47 2.45
C MET A 109 6.05 -12.44 3.63
N PHE A 110 6.46 -12.94 4.79
CA PHE A 110 5.67 -12.79 6.01
C PHE A 110 5.39 -11.32 6.32
N LEU A 111 6.39 -10.43 6.25
CA LEU A 111 6.17 -9.01 6.48
C LEU A 111 5.32 -8.34 5.39
N HIS A 112 5.42 -8.83 4.15
CA HIS A 112 4.61 -8.39 3.02
C HIS A 112 3.13 -8.71 3.20
N GLU A 113 2.81 -9.96 3.51
CA GLU A 113 1.45 -10.43 3.75
C GLU A 113 0.79 -9.72 4.94
N ASN A 114 1.60 -9.28 5.92
CA ASN A 114 1.13 -8.51 7.07
C ASN A 114 1.09 -6.99 6.82
N GLY A 115 1.42 -6.53 5.61
CA GLY A 115 1.36 -5.11 5.23
C GLY A 115 2.38 -4.23 5.94
N ILE A 116 3.47 -4.80 6.46
CA ILE A 116 4.52 -4.06 7.20
C ILE A 116 5.49 -3.40 6.22
N LEU A 117 5.88 -4.13 5.18
CA LEU A 117 6.66 -3.64 4.04
C LEU A 117 6.07 -4.21 2.75
N LEU A 118 6.46 -3.70 1.59
CA LEU A 118 6.12 -4.33 0.31
C LEU A 118 7.40 -4.79 -0.41
N HIS A 119 7.32 -5.96 -1.03
CA HIS A 119 8.37 -6.52 -1.86
C HIS A 119 7.70 -7.30 -2.98
N TYR A 120 8.19 -7.16 -4.21
CA TYR A 120 7.58 -7.77 -5.39
C TYR A 120 8.62 -8.54 -6.17
N ASP A 121 8.31 -9.80 -6.49
CA ASP A 121 9.19 -10.66 -7.28
C ASP A 121 9.05 -10.39 -8.80
N ASP A 122 9.09 -9.11 -9.18
CA ASP A 122 9.07 -8.68 -10.58
C ASP A 122 10.48 -8.34 -11.05
N ALA A 123 10.77 -8.53 -12.34
CA ALA A 123 12.10 -8.31 -12.91
C ALA A 123 12.71 -6.93 -12.56
N THR A 124 11.89 -5.89 -12.46
CA THR A 124 12.30 -4.50 -12.17
C THR A 124 12.15 -4.11 -10.70
N LEU A 125 11.39 -4.86 -9.89
CA LEU A 125 11.08 -4.53 -8.49
C LEU A 125 11.70 -5.50 -7.46
N LYS A 126 12.18 -6.67 -7.88
CA LYS A 126 12.76 -7.72 -7.02
C LYS A 126 13.96 -7.30 -6.19
N GLU A 127 14.62 -6.21 -6.58
CA GLU A 127 15.75 -5.71 -5.81
C GLU A 127 15.32 -4.76 -4.69
N LEU A 128 14.03 -4.55 -4.45
CA LEU A 128 13.53 -3.40 -3.70
C LEU A 128 12.64 -3.78 -2.53
N TYR A 129 12.87 -3.15 -1.40
CA TYR A 129 11.99 -3.22 -0.24
C TYR A 129 11.34 -1.87 0.00
N PHE A 130 10.02 -1.80 -0.09
CA PHE A 130 9.22 -0.62 0.21
C PHE A 130 8.84 -0.65 1.70
N LEU A 131 9.60 0.05 2.52
CA LEU A 131 9.47 -0.03 3.99
C LEU A 131 8.24 0.74 4.52
N ARG A 132 7.68 1.62 3.70
CA ARG A 132 6.49 2.41 4.01
C ARG A 132 5.44 2.24 2.91
N PRO A 133 4.53 1.26 3.07
CA PRO A 133 3.42 1.07 2.13
C PRO A 133 2.59 2.34 1.91
N GLN A 134 2.31 3.09 2.98
CA GLN A 134 1.57 4.35 2.90
C GLN A 134 2.25 5.37 1.98
N TRP A 135 3.57 5.57 2.14
CA TRP A 135 4.31 6.50 1.28
C TRP A 135 4.26 6.07 -0.19
N LEU A 136 4.33 4.77 -0.46
CA LEU A 136 4.23 4.27 -1.83
C LEU A 136 2.86 4.62 -2.42
N CYS A 137 1.79 4.43 -1.64
CA CYS A 137 0.44 4.85 -2.03
C CYS A 137 0.36 6.36 -2.24
N ASP A 138 0.92 7.17 -1.34
CA ASP A 138 0.91 8.64 -1.46
C ASP A 138 1.60 9.09 -2.75
N ILE A 139 2.74 8.48 -3.11
CA ILE A 139 3.43 8.73 -4.37
C ILE A 139 2.55 8.37 -5.57
N LEU A 140 2.01 7.16 -5.59
CA LEU A 140 1.24 6.68 -6.74
C LEU A 140 -0.06 7.47 -6.93
N ALA A 141 -0.65 7.95 -5.82
CA ALA A 141 -1.81 8.81 -5.86
C ALA A 141 -1.56 10.08 -6.68
N HIS A 142 -0.35 10.66 -6.66
CA HIS A 142 -0.02 11.85 -7.45
C HIS A 142 -0.18 11.66 -8.97
N VAL A 143 -0.19 10.43 -9.47
CA VAL A 143 -0.40 10.15 -10.90
C VAL A 143 -1.89 10.15 -11.24
N VAL A 144 -2.73 9.63 -10.36
CA VAL A 144 -4.18 9.48 -10.55
C VAL A 144 -5.00 10.62 -9.94
N THR A 145 -4.35 11.67 -9.44
CA THR A 145 -5.02 12.84 -8.85
C THR A 145 -5.61 13.76 -9.90
N VAL A 146 -6.54 14.61 -9.44
CA VAL A 146 -7.19 15.64 -10.25
C VAL A 146 -6.20 16.62 -10.89
N ARG A 147 -6.63 17.26 -11.98
CA ARG A 147 -5.79 18.09 -12.85
C ARG A 147 -5.12 19.27 -12.13
N GLU A 148 -5.72 19.79 -11.07
CA GLU A 148 -5.16 20.87 -10.24
C GLU A 148 -3.87 20.42 -9.51
N ILE A 149 -3.73 19.11 -9.27
CA ILE A 149 -2.57 18.49 -8.61
C ILE A 149 -1.66 17.84 -9.65
N ASN A 150 -2.23 17.20 -10.68
CA ASN A 150 -1.50 16.62 -11.81
C ASN A 150 -1.90 17.30 -13.13
N PRO A 151 -1.30 18.46 -13.49
CA PRO A 151 -1.63 19.16 -14.72
C PRO A 151 -1.12 18.47 -16.00
N PHE A 152 -0.29 17.44 -15.86
CA PHE A 152 0.35 16.72 -16.97
C PHE A 152 -0.58 15.67 -17.59
N ALA A 153 -1.61 15.23 -16.87
CA ALA A 153 -2.62 14.33 -17.38
C ALA A 153 -3.80 15.14 -17.96
N SER A 154 -4.06 14.96 -19.25
CA SER A 154 -5.17 15.60 -19.96
C SER A 154 -6.05 14.52 -20.60
N ASN A 155 -7.34 14.49 -20.23
CA ASN A 155 -8.32 13.48 -20.69
C ASN A 155 -7.82 12.04 -20.53
N GLY A 156 -7.20 11.72 -19.40
CA GLY A 156 -6.66 10.39 -19.13
C GLY A 156 -5.37 10.05 -19.87
N ILE A 157 -4.74 11.00 -20.57
CA ILE A 157 -3.47 10.79 -21.28
C ILE A 157 -2.38 11.64 -20.64
N MET A 158 -1.24 11.02 -20.31
CA MET A 158 -0.05 11.67 -19.75
C MET A 158 1.20 11.21 -20.50
N LYS A 159 2.17 12.09 -20.76
CA LYS A 159 3.44 11.66 -21.40
C LYS A 159 4.33 10.94 -20.40
N VAL A 160 5.08 9.97 -20.88
CA VAL A 160 6.07 9.23 -20.08
C VAL A 160 7.15 10.16 -19.53
N ASP A 161 7.55 11.17 -20.31
CA ASP A 161 8.57 12.15 -19.89
C ASP A 161 8.09 13.03 -18.71
N ASP A 162 6.79 13.32 -18.66
CA ASP A 162 6.19 14.13 -17.59
C ASP A 162 6.12 13.38 -16.25
N LEU A 163 6.27 12.05 -16.26
CA LEU A 163 6.26 11.23 -15.05
C LEU A 163 7.38 11.61 -14.08
N ALA A 164 8.55 11.99 -14.60
CA ALA A 164 9.65 12.49 -13.78
C ALA A 164 9.29 13.80 -13.07
N HIS A 165 8.43 14.62 -13.66
CA HIS A 165 7.94 15.86 -13.04
C HIS A 165 6.91 15.58 -11.94
N VAL A 166 5.99 14.63 -12.17
CA VAL A 166 5.02 14.18 -11.15
C VAL A 166 5.75 13.67 -9.90
N PHE A 167 6.86 12.97 -10.08
CA PHE A 167 7.66 12.41 -8.98
C PHE A 167 8.79 13.31 -8.46
N LYS A 168 8.91 14.55 -8.96
CA LYS A 168 10.00 15.47 -8.58
C LYS A 168 10.08 15.74 -7.08
N ALA A 169 8.93 15.72 -6.38
CA ALA A 169 8.86 15.90 -4.93
C ALA A 169 9.29 14.67 -4.11
N SER A 170 9.64 13.56 -4.78
CA SER A 170 10.00 12.29 -4.15
C SER A 170 11.44 11.87 -4.47
N PRO A 171 12.46 12.45 -3.79
CA PRO A 171 13.87 12.13 -4.01
C PRO A 171 14.17 10.62 -3.89
N ALA A 172 13.36 9.90 -3.11
CA ALA A 172 13.52 8.47 -2.88
C ALA A 172 13.19 7.57 -4.08
N LEU A 173 12.58 8.10 -5.15
CA LEU A 173 12.43 7.38 -6.42
C LEU A 173 13.67 7.46 -7.31
N GLY A 174 14.67 8.27 -6.95
CA GLY A 174 15.83 8.57 -7.78
C GLY A 174 15.64 9.85 -8.60
N GLY A 175 16.64 10.17 -9.43
CA GLY A 175 16.61 11.34 -10.29
C GLY A 175 16.19 11.00 -11.73
N GLY A 176 15.35 11.85 -12.33
CA GLY A 176 15.07 11.84 -13.78
C GLY A 176 14.64 10.47 -14.34
N GLU A 177 15.53 9.84 -15.10
CA GLU A 177 15.35 8.53 -15.74
C GLU A 177 15.04 7.39 -14.76
N GLU A 178 15.67 7.37 -13.60
CA GLU A 178 15.45 6.31 -12.60
C GLU A 178 14.04 6.39 -12.01
N ALA A 179 13.60 7.61 -11.67
CA ALA A 179 12.26 7.87 -11.16
C ALA A 179 11.20 7.53 -12.20
N ARG A 180 11.47 7.82 -13.48
CA ARG A 180 10.60 7.48 -14.61
C ARG A 180 10.46 5.96 -14.76
N SER A 181 11.57 5.23 -14.82
CA SER A 181 11.57 3.77 -15.00
C SER A 181 10.92 3.03 -13.83
N LEU A 182 11.27 3.43 -12.59
CA LEU A 182 10.66 2.89 -11.38
C LEU A 182 9.17 3.24 -11.29
N GLY A 183 8.83 4.50 -11.57
CA GLY A 183 7.46 4.98 -11.60
C GLY A 183 6.58 4.19 -12.55
N MET A 184 7.05 3.95 -13.79
CA MET A 184 6.33 3.09 -14.75
C MET A 184 6.17 1.66 -14.24
N SER A 185 7.24 1.08 -13.69
CA SER A 185 7.19 -0.29 -13.14
C SER A 185 6.14 -0.41 -12.04
N LEU A 186 6.04 0.59 -11.16
CA LEU A 186 5.05 0.63 -10.09
C LEU A 186 3.64 0.86 -10.65
N LEU A 187 3.44 1.84 -11.52
CA LEU A 187 2.13 2.09 -12.12
C LEU A 187 1.56 0.87 -12.84
N ASN A 188 2.42 0.14 -13.55
CA ASN A 188 2.05 -1.12 -14.18
C ASN A 188 1.73 -2.22 -13.15
N LYS A 189 2.56 -2.35 -12.10
CA LYS A 189 2.34 -3.34 -11.02
C LYS A 189 1.02 -3.13 -10.28
N PHE A 190 0.62 -1.88 -10.09
CA PHE A 190 -0.62 -1.50 -9.42
C PHE A 190 -1.80 -1.24 -10.38
N GLU A 191 -1.60 -1.48 -11.69
CA GLU A 191 -2.62 -1.29 -12.73
C GLU A 191 -3.23 0.13 -12.74
N LEU A 192 -2.45 1.14 -12.36
CA LEU A 192 -2.90 2.54 -12.27
C LEU A 192 -2.76 3.30 -13.59
N ALA A 193 -1.82 2.88 -14.44
CA ALA A 193 -1.62 3.44 -15.77
C ALA A 193 -1.09 2.38 -16.73
N LEU A 194 -1.46 2.50 -17.99
CA LEU A 194 -1.09 1.58 -19.08
C LEU A 194 -0.24 2.34 -20.10
N CYS A 195 0.83 1.74 -20.61
CA CYS A 195 1.54 2.30 -21.77
C CYS A 195 0.66 2.17 -23.01
N TRP A 196 0.19 3.31 -23.55
CA TRP A 196 -0.65 3.36 -24.75
C TRP A 196 0.21 3.26 -26.02
N ASP A 197 1.20 4.13 -26.11
CA ASP A 197 2.30 4.07 -27.06
C ASP A 197 3.60 4.28 -26.27
N GLY A 198 4.77 3.97 -26.84
CA GLY A 198 6.04 4.09 -26.11
C GLY A 198 6.38 5.48 -25.55
N ARG A 199 5.51 6.47 -25.70
CA ARG A 199 5.66 7.86 -25.25
C ARG A 199 4.50 8.35 -24.36
N ALA A 200 3.37 7.64 -24.34
CA ALA A 200 2.16 8.04 -23.63
C ALA A 200 1.64 6.94 -22.69
N LEU A 201 1.18 7.39 -21.53
CA LEU A 201 0.48 6.61 -20.52
C LEU A 201 -1.01 6.95 -20.58
N LEU A 202 -1.83 5.91 -20.65
CA LEU A 202 -3.25 5.99 -20.35
C LEU A 202 -3.43 5.85 -18.83
N VAL A 203 -4.11 6.79 -18.21
CA VAL A 203 -4.45 6.82 -16.78
C VAL A 203 -5.97 6.65 -16.67
N PRO A 204 -6.49 5.40 -16.58
CA PRO A 204 -7.92 5.12 -16.66
C PRO A 204 -8.80 5.94 -15.69
N PRO A 205 -8.39 6.18 -14.43
CA PRO A 205 -9.17 7.01 -13.50
C PRO A 205 -9.38 8.47 -13.93
N LEU A 206 -8.63 8.97 -14.92
CA LEU A 206 -8.68 10.34 -15.40
C LEU A 206 -9.35 10.47 -16.78
N LEU A 207 -9.91 9.38 -17.30
CA LEU A 207 -10.70 9.42 -18.52
C LEU A 207 -12.00 10.22 -18.28
N PRO A 208 -12.47 10.99 -19.28
CA PRO A 208 -13.73 11.70 -19.17
C PRO A 208 -14.89 10.71 -19.02
N ASP A 209 -15.84 11.04 -18.14
CA ASP A 209 -17.12 10.32 -18.06
C ASP A 209 -17.86 10.51 -19.39
N ALA A 210 -18.35 9.40 -19.97
CA ALA A 210 -19.09 9.38 -21.24
C ALA A 210 -20.51 9.93 -21.11
#